data_AF-A0A9P4NLU1-F1
#
_entry.id   AF-A0A9P4NLU1-F1
#
_cell.length_a   1.000
_cell.length_b   1.000
_cell.length_c   1.000
_cell.angle_alpha   90.00
_cell.angle_beta   90.00
_cell.angle_gamma   90.00
#
_symmetry.space_group_name_H-M   'P 1'
#
loop_
_entity.id
_entity.type
_entity.pdbx_description
1 polymer ?
#
loop_
_entity_poly.entity_id
_entity_poly.type
_entity_poly.pdbx_seq_one_letter_code
_entity_poly.pdbx_strand_id
1 'polypeptide(L)'
;MAEPLSPPPEPTLEAKSSLRWDTAQRACRDGDLKTLKWLFDNGHLFENRSALREACISGAWGSGRQELLKRPYSTTDSIRLHTMLQTATTRAHVEMVMYLLEQFPAKDLHIAEWEVVVNAIAKGSVELLEPFVKVDPGLVNLFDPRFGSCFTVLFELVYEEELHLPVVEFFELHGANFAETPNILSDAEHSTREVRDLINARISAS
;
A
#
# COMPACT_ATOMS: atom_id res chain seq x y z
N MET A 1 -23.76 -40.22 -38.55
CA MET A 1 -23.55 -40.38 -37.10
C MET A 1 -22.55 -39.32 -36.70
N ALA A 2 -22.95 -38.33 -35.90
CA ALA A 2 -22.04 -37.28 -35.45
C ALA A 2 -21.13 -37.85 -34.36
N GLU A 3 -19.83 -37.66 -34.48
CA GLU A 3 -18.88 -38.00 -33.42
C GLU A 3 -19.21 -37.18 -32.16
N PRO A 4 -19.14 -37.79 -30.97
CA PRO A 4 -19.33 -37.04 -29.74
C PRO A 4 -18.20 -36.02 -29.59
N LEU A 5 -18.58 -34.75 -29.40
CA LEU A 5 -17.66 -33.66 -29.10
C LEU A 5 -16.75 -34.06 -27.93
N SER A 6 -15.44 -34.06 -28.17
CA SER A 6 -14.44 -34.29 -27.14
C SER A 6 -14.63 -33.27 -26.01
N PRO A 7 -14.55 -33.70 -24.73
CA PRO A 7 -14.65 -32.77 -23.61
C PRO A 7 -13.54 -31.71 -23.72
N PRO A 8 -13.82 -30.45 -23.32
CA PRO A 8 -12.83 -29.39 -23.37
C PRO A 8 -11.59 -29.81 -22.56
N PRO A 9 -10.38 -29.49 -23.05
CA PRO A 9 -9.15 -29.87 -22.36
C PRO A 9 -9.13 -29.28 -20.95
N GLU A 10 -8.78 -30.09 -19.96
CA GLU A 10 -8.66 -29.61 -18.59
C GLU A 10 -7.64 -28.46 -18.52
N PRO A 11 -7.94 -27.38 -17.78
CA PRO A 11 -7.04 -26.24 -17.71
C PRO A 11 -5.69 -26.65 -17.09
N THR A 12 -4.61 -26.21 -17.74
CA THR A 12 -3.23 -26.45 -17.31
C THR A 12 -2.96 -25.80 -15.94
N LEU A 13 -1.89 -26.22 -15.25
CA LEU A 13 -1.52 -25.69 -13.94
C LEU A 13 -1.29 -24.16 -13.97
N GLU A 14 -0.77 -23.66 -15.10
CA GLU A 14 -0.61 -22.23 -15.44
C GLU A 14 -1.97 -21.52 -15.63
N ALA A 15 -2.92 -22.14 -16.34
CA ALA A 15 -4.26 -21.57 -16.46
C ALA A 15 -4.99 -21.51 -15.09
N LYS A 16 -4.75 -22.50 -14.22
CA LYS A 16 -5.26 -22.51 -12.84
C LYS A 16 -4.55 -21.46 -11.96
N SER A 17 -3.27 -21.17 -12.17
CA SER A 17 -2.56 -20.11 -11.43
C SER A 17 -3.10 -18.73 -11.79
N SER A 18 -3.39 -18.49 -13.07
CA SER A 18 -4.02 -17.26 -13.56
C SER A 18 -5.42 -17.03 -13.00
N LEU A 19 -6.30 -18.05 -13.03
CA LEU A 19 -7.66 -17.93 -12.49
C LEU A 19 -7.70 -17.62 -10.98
N ARG A 20 -6.80 -18.20 -10.19
CA ARG A 20 -6.72 -17.95 -8.74
C ARG A 20 -6.28 -16.53 -8.44
N TRP A 21 -5.31 -16.04 -9.21
CA TRP A 21 -4.88 -14.65 -9.15
C TRP A 21 -6.00 -13.68 -9.50
N ASP A 22 -6.70 -13.89 -10.63
CA ASP A 22 -7.83 -13.06 -11.04
C ASP A 22 -8.94 -13.04 -9.97
N THR A 23 -9.18 -14.19 -9.34
CA THR A 23 -10.14 -14.31 -8.24
C THR A 23 -9.69 -13.52 -7.01
N ALA A 24 -8.39 -13.57 -6.66
CA ALA A 24 -7.85 -12.79 -5.56
C ALA A 24 -7.93 -11.28 -5.82
N GLN A 25 -7.60 -10.84 -7.04
CA GLN A 25 -7.73 -9.43 -7.42
C GLN A 25 -9.19 -8.97 -7.38
N ARG A 26 -10.13 -9.81 -7.84
CA ARG A 26 -11.57 -9.52 -7.76
C ARG A 26 -12.06 -9.44 -6.32
N ALA A 27 -11.63 -10.39 -5.46
CA ALA A 27 -11.91 -10.33 -4.03
C ALA A 27 -11.39 -9.00 -3.45
N CYS A 28 -10.18 -8.57 -3.85
CA CYS A 28 -9.63 -7.28 -3.44
C CYS A 28 -10.44 -6.07 -3.88
N ARG A 29 -10.97 -6.10 -5.09
CA ARG A 29 -11.81 -5.01 -5.62
C ARG A 29 -13.16 -4.93 -4.91
N ASP A 30 -13.74 -6.08 -4.59
CA ASP A 30 -15.11 -6.23 -4.11
C ASP A 30 -15.18 -6.27 -2.57
N GLY A 31 -14.04 -6.31 -1.88
CA GLY A 31 -13.97 -6.33 -0.41
C GLY A 31 -14.27 -7.71 0.19
N ASP A 32 -14.22 -8.78 -0.60
CA ASP A 32 -14.52 -10.14 -0.16
C ASP A 32 -13.33 -10.76 0.59
N LEU A 33 -13.18 -10.36 1.85
CA LEU A 33 -12.12 -10.86 2.74
C LEU A 33 -12.21 -12.38 2.96
N LYS A 34 -13.41 -12.97 2.91
CA LYS A 34 -13.59 -14.40 3.13
C LYS A 34 -12.98 -15.21 1.98
N THR A 35 -13.28 -14.83 0.74
CA THR A 35 -12.68 -15.47 -0.44
C THR A 35 -11.18 -15.26 -0.46
N LEU A 36 -10.71 -14.07 -0.10
CA LEU A 36 -9.28 -13.78 -0.01
C LEU A 36 -8.56 -14.69 1.00
N LYS A 37 -9.07 -14.80 2.23
CA LYS A 37 -8.53 -15.70 3.27
C LYS A 37 -8.48 -17.14 2.78
N TRP A 38 -9.56 -17.63 2.18
CA TRP A 38 -9.61 -18.98 1.64
C TRP A 38 -8.54 -19.22 0.56
N LEU A 39 -8.33 -18.26 -0.34
CA LEU A 39 -7.30 -18.34 -1.39
C LEU A 39 -5.87 -18.30 -0.82
N PHE A 40 -5.64 -17.60 0.28
CA PHE A 40 -4.35 -17.62 0.97
C PHE A 40 -4.02 -18.98 1.57
N ASP A 41 -5.03 -19.65 2.12
CA ASP A 41 -4.86 -20.93 2.81
C ASP A 41 -4.85 -22.12 1.83
N ASN A 42 -5.61 -22.03 0.73
CA ASN A 42 -5.86 -23.16 -0.18
C ASN A 42 -5.49 -22.89 -1.65
N GLY A 43 -5.34 -21.62 -2.04
CA GLY A 43 -5.22 -21.20 -3.43
C GLY A 43 -3.79 -21.14 -3.96
N HIS A 44 -2.76 -21.28 -3.12
CA HIS A 44 -1.36 -21.16 -3.53
C HIS A 44 -1.11 -19.91 -4.40
N LEU A 45 -1.58 -18.75 -3.93
CA LEU A 45 -1.50 -17.47 -4.68
C LEU A 45 -0.07 -17.03 -4.98
N PHE A 46 0.86 -17.41 -4.10
CA PHE A 46 2.27 -17.08 -4.17
C PHE A 46 3.09 -18.35 -4.31
N GLU A 47 4.13 -18.29 -5.13
CA GLU A 47 5.06 -19.42 -5.32
C GLU A 47 5.84 -19.69 -4.04
N ASN A 48 6.33 -18.64 -3.40
CA ASN A 48 7.05 -18.76 -2.13
C ASN A 48 6.59 -17.69 -1.14
N ARG A 49 5.46 -17.98 -0.48
CA ARG A 49 4.85 -17.11 0.55
C ARG A 49 5.83 -16.75 1.67
N SER A 50 6.65 -17.70 2.13
CA SER A 50 7.60 -17.44 3.22
C SER A 50 8.69 -16.47 2.78
N ALA A 51 9.27 -16.67 1.61
CA ALA A 51 10.31 -15.77 1.12
C ALA A 51 9.78 -14.38 0.77
N LEU A 52 8.57 -14.28 0.20
CA LEU A 52 7.90 -13.00 0.00
C LEU A 52 7.70 -12.27 1.34
N ARG A 53 7.21 -12.98 2.36
CA ARG A 53 6.99 -12.39 3.69
C ARG A 53 8.28 -11.87 4.32
N GLU A 54 9.37 -12.64 4.26
CA GLU A 54 10.68 -12.18 4.74
C GLU A 54 11.16 -10.95 3.97
N ALA A 55 10.96 -10.92 2.65
CA ALA A 55 11.31 -9.76 1.84
C ALA A 55 10.49 -8.51 2.20
N CYS A 56 9.20 -8.68 2.52
CA CYS A 56 8.38 -7.58 3.02
C CYS A 56 8.92 -7.05 4.35
N ILE A 57 9.24 -7.94 5.30
CA ILE A 57 9.77 -7.56 6.61
C ILE A 57 11.12 -6.86 6.50
N SER A 58 11.97 -7.26 5.55
CA SER A 58 13.29 -6.69 5.36
C SER A 58 13.31 -5.46 4.43
N GLY A 59 12.16 -5.01 3.92
CA GLY A 59 12.09 -3.93 2.91
C GLY A 59 12.69 -4.29 1.56
N ALA A 60 12.98 -5.57 1.32
CA ALA A 60 13.67 -6.04 0.11
C ALA A 60 12.72 -6.48 -1.00
N TRP A 61 11.41 -6.28 -0.84
CA TRP A 61 10.35 -6.62 -1.79
C TRP A 61 10.13 -5.51 -2.84
N GLY A 62 9.34 -5.79 -3.88
CA GLY A 62 8.97 -4.80 -4.90
C GLY A 62 9.59 -4.99 -6.28
N SER A 63 9.06 -4.26 -7.27
CA SER A 63 9.21 -4.51 -8.71
C SER A 63 10.58 -4.19 -9.33
N GLY A 64 11.46 -3.42 -8.67
CA GLY A 64 12.75 -3.12 -9.28
C GLY A 64 13.59 -2.06 -8.59
N ARG A 65 14.62 -2.53 -7.88
CA ARG A 65 15.99 -2.01 -7.79
C ARG A 65 16.80 -3.11 -7.09
N GLN A 66 17.91 -3.52 -7.69
CA GLN A 66 18.75 -4.70 -7.35
C GLN A 66 18.45 -5.97 -8.19
N GLU A 67 18.76 -5.87 -9.49
CA GLU A 67 19.19 -7.01 -10.34
C GLU A 67 20.47 -7.69 -9.79
N LEU A 68 21.07 -7.15 -8.72
CA LEU A 68 22.32 -7.60 -8.11
C LEU A 68 22.14 -8.54 -6.90
N LEU A 69 20.92 -8.75 -6.42
CA LEU A 69 20.66 -9.66 -5.31
C LEU A 69 19.99 -10.93 -5.82
N LYS A 70 20.57 -12.09 -5.50
CA LYS A 70 19.86 -13.36 -5.55
C LYS A 70 18.69 -13.28 -4.56
N ARG A 71 17.52 -12.89 -5.05
CA ARG A 71 16.32 -12.76 -4.22
C ARG A 71 15.75 -14.16 -3.94
N PRO A 72 15.36 -14.46 -2.69
CA PRO A 72 14.76 -15.76 -2.35
C PRO A 72 13.29 -15.89 -2.80
N TYR A 73 12.72 -14.84 -3.42
CA TYR A 73 11.30 -14.74 -3.80
C TYR A 73 11.15 -14.28 -5.26
N SER A 74 9.96 -14.50 -5.85
CA SER A 74 9.63 -14.12 -7.23
C SER A 74 9.20 -12.66 -7.34
N THR A 75 9.73 -11.93 -8.33
CA THR A 75 9.27 -10.55 -8.63
C THR A 75 7.77 -10.52 -8.96
N THR A 76 7.24 -11.61 -9.55
CA THR A 76 5.80 -11.76 -9.82
C THR A 76 4.97 -11.78 -8.54
N ASP A 77 5.47 -12.44 -7.49
CA ASP A 77 4.78 -12.49 -6.19
C ASP A 77 4.73 -11.11 -5.52
N SER A 78 5.80 -10.30 -5.64
CA SER A 78 5.77 -8.91 -5.18
C SER A 78 4.81 -8.04 -5.99
N ILE A 79 4.80 -8.17 -7.32
CA ILE A 79 3.86 -7.43 -8.18
C ILE A 79 2.42 -7.79 -7.81
N ARG A 80 2.12 -9.07 -7.58
CA ARG A 80 0.80 -9.53 -7.15
C ARG A 80 0.40 -8.91 -5.82
N LEU A 81 1.25 -8.98 -4.80
CA LEU A 81 0.98 -8.37 -3.50
C LEU A 81 0.73 -6.85 -3.63
N HIS A 82 1.59 -6.16 -4.38
CA HIS A 82 1.45 -4.73 -4.65
C HIS A 82 0.07 -4.42 -5.28
N THR A 83 -0.32 -5.12 -6.34
CA THR A 83 -1.61 -4.92 -7.00
C THR A 83 -2.79 -5.19 -6.06
N MET A 84 -2.70 -6.19 -5.18
CA MET A 84 -3.75 -6.47 -4.18
C MET A 84 -3.87 -5.33 -3.17
N LEU A 85 -2.75 -4.87 -2.61
CA LEU A 85 -2.71 -3.74 -1.67
C LEU A 85 -3.23 -2.46 -2.33
N GLN A 86 -2.77 -2.14 -3.54
CA GLN A 86 -3.25 -0.99 -4.31
C GLN A 86 -4.76 -1.07 -4.54
N THR A 87 -5.27 -2.22 -5.01
CA THR A 87 -6.70 -2.40 -5.28
C THR A 87 -7.54 -2.23 -4.01
N ALA A 88 -7.15 -2.88 -2.91
CA ALA A 88 -7.87 -2.77 -1.65
C ALA A 88 -7.84 -1.34 -1.10
N THR A 89 -6.70 -0.65 -1.22
CA THR A 89 -6.50 0.73 -0.75
C THR A 89 -7.33 1.73 -1.56
N THR A 90 -7.27 1.66 -2.90
CA THR A 90 -8.07 2.53 -3.78
C THR A 90 -9.57 2.39 -3.54
N ARG A 91 -10.01 1.20 -3.09
CA ARG A 91 -11.40 0.88 -2.77
C ARG A 91 -11.76 1.09 -1.29
N ALA A 92 -10.81 1.54 -0.47
CA ALA A 92 -10.95 1.79 0.97
C ALA A 92 -11.42 0.58 1.79
N HIS A 93 -11.00 -0.64 1.39
CA HIS A 93 -11.31 -1.86 2.15
C HIS A 93 -10.33 -2.04 3.31
N VAL A 94 -10.50 -1.26 4.39
CA VAL A 94 -9.57 -1.18 5.53
C VAL A 94 -9.24 -2.56 6.12
N GLU A 95 -10.25 -3.39 6.42
CA GLU A 95 -10.05 -4.74 6.99
C GLU A 95 -9.19 -5.63 6.08
N MET A 96 -9.27 -5.43 4.77
CA MET A 96 -8.51 -6.18 3.80
C MET A 96 -7.07 -5.71 3.71
N VAL A 97 -6.84 -4.40 3.75
CA VAL A 97 -5.49 -3.82 3.84
C VAL A 97 -4.81 -4.32 5.12
N MET A 98 -5.51 -4.28 6.26
CA MET A 98 -5.02 -4.84 7.52
C MET A 98 -4.63 -6.31 7.37
N TYR A 99 -5.52 -7.14 6.83
CA TYR A 99 -5.22 -8.56 6.63
C TYR A 99 -4.00 -8.79 5.73
N LEU A 100 -3.90 -8.07 4.61
CA LEU A 100 -2.76 -8.20 3.69
C LEU A 100 -1.44 -7.82 4.37
N LEU A 101 -1.43 -6.74 5.14
CA LEU A 101 -0.25 -6.26 5.86
C LEU A 101 0.13 -7.15 7.07
N GLU A 102 -0.85 -7.81 7.69
CA GLU A 102 -0.58 -8.85 8.71
C GLU A 102 0.12 -10.07 8.10
N GLN A 103 -0.31 -10.48 6.90
CA GLN A 103 0.32 -11.61 6.21
C GLN A 103 1.69 -11.24 5.64
N PHE A 104 1.81 -10.03 5.10
CA PHE A 104 3.01 -9.50 4.46
C PHE A 104 3.30 -8.10 4.99
N PRO A 105 4.11 -7.97 6.06
CA PRO A 105 4.47 -6.68 6.64
C PRO A 105 5.34 -5.89 5.68
N ALA A 106 4.70 -5.17 4.78
CA ALA A 106 5.23 -4.45 3.63
C ALA A 106 6.04 -3.20 4.00
N LYS A 107 7.17 -3.37 4.71
CA LYS A 107 8.07 -2.26 5.08
C LYS A 107 8.79 -1.68 3.88
N ASP A 108 9.23 -0.42 3.98
CA ASP A 108 9.96 0.28 2.93
C ASP A 108 9.27 0.10 1.59
N LEU A 109 7.96 0.37 1.53
CA LEU A 109 7.13 0.28 0.32
C LEU A 109 7.78 1.18 -0.75
N HIS A 110 8.72 0.60 -1.50
CA HIS A 110 9.83 1.34 -2.12
C HIS A 110 9.24 2.42 -3.00
N ILE A 111 9.82 3.62 -3.00
CA ILE A 111 9.55 4.83 -3.80
C ILE A 111 8.93 4.68 -5.23
N ALA A 112 8.99 3.51 -5.88
CA ALA A 112 8.26 3.22 -7.14
C ALA A 112 6.80 2.75 -6.90
N GLU A 113 6.50 2.28 -5.70
CA GLU A 113 5.24 1.72 -5.20
C GLU A 113 4.59 2.64 -4.16
N TRP A 114 5.20 3.82 -3.92
CA TRP A 114 4.67 4.97 -3.17
C TRP A 114 3.19 5.23 -3.47
N GLU A 115 2.75 4.91 -4.69
CA GLU A 115 1.34 4.95 -5.11
C GLU A 115 0.34 4.34 -4.14
N VAL A 116 0.65 3.22 -3.46
CA VAL A 116 -0.30 2.63 -2.49
C VAL A 116 -0.50 3.57 -1.30
N VAL A 117 0.59 4.10 -0.75
CA VAL A 117 0.56 5.04 0.38
C VAL A 117 -0.05 6.37 -0.06
N VAL A 118 0.32 6.87 -1.24
CA VAL A 118 -0.30 8.06 -1.86
C VAL A 118 -1.79 7.89 -1.99
N ASN A 119 -2.27 6.74 -2.47
CA ASN A 119 -3.69 6.47 -2.58
C ASN A 119 -4.37 6.43 -1.21
N ALA A 120 -3.71 5.93 -0.16
CA ALA A 120 -4.24 5.98 1.20
C ALA A 120 -4.34 7.43 1.71
N ILE A 121 -3.29 8.25 1.51
CA ILE A 121 -3.23 9.66 1.91
C ILE A 121 -4.28 10.47 1.13
N ALA A 122 -4.39 10.27 -0.18
CA ALA A 122 -5.33 10.96 -1.06
C ALA A 122 -6.81 10.62 -0.75
N LYS A 123 -7.07 9.61 0.09
CA LYS A 123 -8.41 9.37 0.64
C LYS A 123 -8.72 10.19 1.89
N GLY A 124 -7.72 10.83 2.49
CA GLY A 124 -7.85 11.58 3.74
C GLY A 124 -8.28 10.70 4.93
N SER A 125 -8.10 9.37 4.83
CA SER A 125 -8.63 8.41 5.80
C SER A 125 -7.51 7.91 6.71
N VAL A 126 -7.51 8.37 7.97
CA VAL A 126 -6.59 7.88 9.01
C VAL A 126 -6.74 6.38 9.27
N GLU A 127 -7.97 5.86 9.17
CA GLU A 127 -8.25 4.42 9.33
C GLU A 127 -7.55 3.57 8.26
N LEU A 128 -7.41 4.11 7.05
CA LEU A 128 -6.72 3.44 5.96
C LEU A 128 -5.19 3.60 6.06
N LEU A 129 -4.69 4.65 6.70
CA LEU A 129 -3.27 4.92 6.92
C LEU A 129 -2.68 4.14 8.10
N GLU A 130 -3.45 3.96 9.18
CA GLU A 130 -3.04 3.26 10.40
C GLU A 130 -2.35 1.91 10.13
N PRO A 131 -2.86 1.02 9.27
CA PRO A 131 -2.21 -0.26 9.01
C PRO A 131 -0.82 -0.11 8.38
N PHE A 132 -0.62 0.89 7.52
CA PHE A 132 0.67 1.13 6.88
C PHE A 132 1.69 1.69 7.86
N VAL A 133 1.31 2.69 8.65
CA VAL A 133 2.19 3.30 9.67
C VAL A 133 2.56 2.30 10.77
N LYS A 134 1.64 1.39 11.12
CA LYS A 134 1.94 0.31 12.07
C LYS A 134 3.03 -0.65 11.56
N VAL A 135 3.05 -0.92 10.26
CA VAL A 135 4.09 -1.77 9.64
C VAL A 135 5.40 -1.00 9.49
N ASP A 136 5.31 0.25 9.07
CA ASP A 136 6.45 1.11 8.78
C ASP A 136 6.25 2.51 9.40
N PRO A 137 6.67 2.71 10.67
CA PRO A 137 6.54 4.01 11.34
C PRO A 137 7.35 5.12 10.66
N GLY A 138 8.39 4.78 9.90
CA GLY A 138 9.21 5.75 9.17
C GLY A 138 8.46 6.42 8.02
N LEU A 139 7.34 5.84 7.59
CA LEU A 139 6.51 6.31 6.48
C LEU A 139 6.08 7.77 6.65
N VAL A 140 5.77 8.22 7.86
CA VAL A 140 5.29 9.60 8.10
C VAL A 140 6.37 10.66 7.84
N ASN A 141 7.64 10.26 7.79
CA ASN A 141 8.80 11.11 7.48
C ASN A 141 9.36 10.85 6.08
N LEU A 142 8.69 10.04 5.27
CA LEU A 142 9.19 9.68 3.94
C LEU A 142 9.17 10.91 3.02
N PHE A 143 10.24 11.03 2.24
CA PHE A 143 10.43 12.07 1.24
C PHE A 143 10.95 11.45 -0.06
N ASP A 144 10.25 11.71 -1.16
CA ASP A 144 10.74 11.43 -2.51
C ASP A 144 11.02 12.74 -3.26
N PRO A 145 12.18 12.91 -3.91
CA PRO A 145 12.49 14.14 -4.65
C PRO A 145 11.53 14.49 -5.79
N ARG A 146 10.72 13.55 -6.28
CA ARG A 146 9.75 13.77 -7.38
C ARG A 146 8.34 14.04 -6.88
N PHE A 147 7.95 13.46 -5.73
CA PHE A 147 6.60 13.54 -5.18
C PHE A 147 6.48 14.31 -3.86
N GLY A 148 7.62 14.73 -3.28
CA GLY A 148 7.66 15.43 -2.00
C GLY A 148 7.48 14.49 -0.80
N SER A 149 6.93 15.05 0.27
CA SER A 149 6.65 14.35 1.52
C SER A 149 5.21 13.84 1.58
N CYS A 150 4.85 13.10 2.63
CA CYS A 150 3.45 12.79 2.96
C CYS A 150 2.55 14.05 3.00
N PHE A 151 3.10 15.20 3.43
CA PHE A 151 2.38 16.46 3.52
C PHE A 151 2.15 17.08 2.14
N THR A 152 3.16 17.03 1.26
CA THR A 152 3.02 17.46 -0.13
C THR A 152 1.87 16.70 -0.79
N VAL A 153 1.87 15.37 -0.65
CA VAL A 153 0.81 14.50 -1.19
C VAL A 153 -0.56 14.84 -0.60
N LEU A 154 -0.65 15.02 0.72
CA LEU A 154 -1.89 15.39 1.39
C LEU A 154 -2.45 16.70 0.84
N PHE A 155 -1.65 17.76 0.84
CA PHE A 155 -2.11 19.10 0.50
C PHE A 155 -2.34 19.31 -1.00
N GLU A 156 -1.66 18.55 -1.86
CA GLU A 156 -1.87 18.64 -3.32
C GLU A 156 -3.03 17.77 -3.83
N LEU A 157 -3.26 16.60 -3.23
CA LEU A 157 -4.20 15.61 -3.77
C LEU A 157 -5.53 15.53 -3.04
N VAL A 158 -5.61 16.00 -1.79
CA VAL A 158 -6.87 16.04 -1.04
C VAL A 158 -7.49 17.43 -1.21
N TYR A 159 -8.69 17.47 -1.79
CA TYR A 159 -9.39 18.75 -2.03
C TYR A 159 -10.25 19.17 -0.85
N GLU A 160 -10.75 18.20 -0.08
CA GLU A 160 -11.50 18.41 1.15
C GLU A 160 -10.55 18.84 2.28
N GLU A 161 -10.33 20.14 2.43
CA GLU A 161 -9.39 20.71 3.41
C GLU A 161 -9.70 20.27 4.86
N GLU A 162 -10.95 19.93 5.18
CA GLU A 162 -11.36 19.39 6.49
C GLU A 162 -10.71 18.03 6.82
N LEU A 163 -10.27 17.29 5.81
CA LEU A 163 -9.55 16.03 5.98
C LEU A 163 -8.06 16.24 6.27
N HIS A 164 -7.52 17.45 6.07
CA HIS A 164 -6.11 17.71 6.24
C HIS A 164 -5.70 17.66 7.71
N LEU A 165 -6.46 18.33 8.59
CA LEU A 165 -6.12 18.41 10.01
C LEU A 165 -6.06 17.02 10.69
N PRO A 166 -7.06 16.12 10.53
CA PRO A 166 -6.97 14.78 11.10
C PRO A 166 -5.76 13.99 10.62
N VAL A 167 -5.38 14.12 9.34
CA VAL A 167 -4.22 13.41 8.79
C VAL A 167 -2.90 14.01 9.31
N VAL A 168 -2.81 15.34 9.44
CA VAL A 168 -1.63 16.01 10.02
C VAL A 168 -1.46 15.64 11.49
N GLU A 169 -2.53 15.67 12.28
CA GLU A 169 -2.50 15.23 13.69
C GLU A 169 -2.13 13.74 13.80
N PHE A 170 -2.64 12.91 12.89
CA PHE A 170 -2.28 11.50 12.81
C PHE A 170 -0.78 11.31 12.50
N PHE A 171 -0.22 12.06 11.56
CA PHE A 171 1.22 12.02 11.27
C PHE A 171 2.06 12.51 12.45
N GLU A 172 1.64 13.59 13.13
CA GLU A 172 2.28 14.08 14.36
C GLU A 172 2.32 13.01 15.44
N LEU A 173 1.16 12.39 15.70
CA LEU A 173 1.01 11.33 16.69
C LEU A 173 1.97 10.16 16.43
N HIS A 174 2.27 9.89 15.17
CA HIS A 174 3.17 8.83 14.73
C HIS A 174 4.62 9.27 14.52
N GLY A 175 4.98 10.49 14.96
CA GLY A 175 6.37 10.94 14.99
C GLY A 175 6.85 11.65 13.73
N ALA A 176 5.95 12.27 12.97
CA ALA A 176 6.35 13.16 11.88
C ALA A 176 7.16 14.35 12.41
N ASN A 177 8.34 14.58 11.84
CA ASN A 177 9.21 15.68 12.17
C ASN A 177 8.94 16.86 11.24
N PHE A 178 8.05 17.77 11.68
CA PHE A 178 7.70 18.95 10.89
C PHE A 178 8.90 19.87 10.61
N ALA A 179 9.89 19.95 11.49
CA ALA A 179 11.05 20.82 11.32
C ALA A 179 12.04 20.29 10.26
N GLU A 180 12.16 18.97 10.14
CA GLU A 180 13.02 18.33 9.14
C GLU A 180 12.29 18.04 7.82
N THR A 181 10.96 18.18 7.78
CA THR A 181 10.18 17.95 6.56
C THR A 181 10.41 19.07 5.54
N PRO A 182 10.97 18.78 4.35
CA PRO A 182 11.22 19.79 3.34
C PRO A 182 9.91 20.42 2.84
N ASN A 183 9.93 21.74 2.62
CA ASN A 183 8.84 22.53 2.02
C ASN A 183 7.48 22.51 2.74
N ILE A 184 7.36 21.88 3.92
CA ILE A 184 6.06 21.69 4.61
C ILE A 184 5.24 22.97 4.78
N LEU A 185 5.89 24.10 5.09
CA LEU A 185 5.22 25.39 5.25
C LEU A 185 4.63 25.91 3.94
N SER A 186 5.35 25.71 2.82
CA SER A 186 4.86 26.10 1.49
C SER A 186 3.74 25.18 1.04
N ASP A 187 3.87 23.87 1.29
CA ASP A 187 2.84 22.90 0.92
C ASP A 187 1.53 23.19 1.68
N ALA A 188 1.63 23.54 2.97
CA ALA A 188 0.50 23.87 3.84
C ALA A 188 -0.21 25.20 3.47
N GLU A 189 0.33 26.03 2.57
CA GLU A 189 -0.35 27.26 2.13
C GLU A 189 -1.72 26.98 1.50
N HIS A 190 -1.88 25.81 0.89
CA HIS A 190 -3.10 25.32 0.25
C HIS A 190 -4.08 24.66 1.24
N SER A 191 -3.80 24.67 2.54
CA SER A 191 -4.66 24.09 3.56
C SER A 191 -5.29 25.14 4.48
N THR A 192 -6.08 24.67 5.45
CA THR A 192 -6.79 25.52 6.41
C THR A 192 -5.81 26.31 7.26
N ARG A 193 -6.31 27.40 7.84
CA ARG A 193 -5.56 28.18 8.84
C ARG A 193 -5.15 27.32 10.03
N GLU A 194 -6.01 26.42 10.48
CA GLU A 194 -5.76 25.56 11.65
C GLU A 194 -4.54 24.65 11.43
N VAL A 195 -4.44 24.04 10.25
CA VAL A 195 -3.29 23.21 9.86
C VAL A 195 -2.00 24.04 9.86
N ARG A 196 -2.04 25.24 9.27
CA ARG A 196 -0.86 26.13 9.24
C ARG A 196 -0.44 26.58 10.64
N ASP A 197 -1.40 26.95 11.48
CA ASP A 197 -1.13 27.38 12.85
C ASP A 197 -0.52 26.22 13.66
N LEU A 198 -1.02 24.99 13.49
CA LEU A 198 -0.45 23.77 14.09
C LEU A 198 1.01 23.55 13.67
N ILE A 199 1.28 23.50 12.36
CA ILE A 199 2.62 23.23 11.82
C ILE A 199 3.61 24.31 12.30
N ASN A 200 3.24 25.59 12.20
CA ASN A 200 4.10 26.70 12.66
C ASN A 200 4.40 26.63 14.16
N ALA A 201 3.40 26.29 14.99
CA ALA A 201 3.59 26.14 16.43
C ALA A 201 4.57 25.02 16.76
N ARG A 202 4.56 23.92 16.00
CA ARG A 202 5.45 22.77 16.23
C ARG A 202 6.87 22.98 15.74
N ILE A 203 7.03 23.62 14.58
CA ILE A 203 8.36 24.01 14.09
C ILE A 203 9.02 24.99 15.07
N SER A 204 8.25 25.93 15.63
CA SER A 204 8.76 26.91 16.60
C SER A 204 9.12 26.29 17.97
N ALA A 205 8.62 25.09 18.26
CA ALA A 205 8.82 24.39 19.53
C ALA A 205 9.94 23.33 19.48
N SER A 206 10.47 23.04 18.29
CA SER A 206 11.53 22.04 18.03
C SER A 206 12.92 22.69 18.06
#